data_AF-A0A0C9ZT87-F1
#
_entry.id   AF-A0A0C9ZT87-F1
#
_cell.length_a   1.000
_cell.length_b   1.000
_cell.length_c   1.000
_cell.angle_alpha   90.00
_cell.angle_beta   90.00
_cell.angle_gamma   90.00
#
_symmetry.space_group_name_H-M   'P 1'
#
loop_
_entity.id
_entity.type
_entity.pdbx_description
1 polymer ?
#
loop_
_entity_poly.entity_id
_entity_poly.type
_entity_poly.pdbx_seq_one_letter_code
_entity_poly.pdbx_strand_id
1 'polypeptide(L)'
;MDADNAKANSGKGSVHLGCAQNTVIVKPTTLAFYPPLWTKVLDEAKARIRLYIATKEPFLRLETAVDGQCSEEIIELVVKYQEDRSELKAGFYPQYKRSMAWMLFNDMQTFWSEIKKVAVQIVPIEYNLSAPKSATTKHERLDAVKQKATALLEGAKFLRGECDSLISSNFAHPALQNICLGVYYSNSVKSLRQYVEFQHFVLYKALALAAAIVHSVLLTYERHGFSKAESLNVGELEDSYQRLLALMDTVALDMYHGPKLSAMLEDWAQMGM
;
A
#
# COMPACT_ATOMS: atom_id res chain seq x y z
N MET A 1 -19.67 -33.05 -81.40
CA MET A 1 -20.16 -34.43 -81.21
C MET A 1 -19.24 -35.10 -80.21
N ASP A 2 -19.80 -35.32 -79.02
CA ASP A 2 -19.60 -36.46 -78.13
C ASP A 2 -18.18 -36.89 -77.71
N ALA A 3 -17.93 -36.69 -76.40
CA ALA A 3 -17.92 -37.75 -75.38
C ALA A 3 -16.65 -37.85 -74.51
N ASP A 4 -16.93 -37.68 -73.21
CA ASP A 4 -16.48 -38.49 -72.06
C ASP A 4 -15.04 -38.47 -71.49
N ASN A 5 -15.01 -37.96 -70.24
CA ASN A 5 -14.55 -38.60 -68.99
C ASN A 5 -13.10 -39.14 -68.84
N ALA A 6 -12.35 -38.54 -67.90
CA ALA A 6 -11.75 -39.24 -66.74
C ALA A 6 -11.03 -38.31 -65.72
N LYS A 7 -11.64 -38.20 -64.52
CA LYS A 7 -11.12 -38.23 -63.13
C LYS A 7 -9.71 -37.72 -62.70
N ALA A 8 -9.76 -37.11 -61.49
CA ALA A 8 -8.76 -37.02 -60.40
C ALA A 8 -7.71 -35.87 -60.50
N ASN A 9 -7.34 -35.12 -59.46
CA ASN A 9 -7.43 -35.34 -58.02
C ASN A 9 -7.35 -34.01 -57.24
N SER A 10 -7.87 -34.06 -56.01
CA SER A 10 -7.97 -32.99 -55.03
C SER A 10 -6.62 -32.43 -54.54
N GLY A 11 -6.53 -31.11 -54.43
CA GLY A 11 -5.51 -30.41 -53.63
C GLY A 11 -6.13 -29.18 -52.97
N LYS A 12 -6.72 -29.36 -51.78
CA LYS A 12 -7.18 -28.26 -50.92
C LYS A 12 -5.95 -27.53 -50.36
N GLY A 13 -5.55 -26.43 -50.98
CA GLY A 13 -4.66 -25.43 -50.38
C GLY A 13 -5.45 -24.58 -49.39
N SER A 14 -5.34 -24.93 -48.10
CA SER A 14 -5.87 -24.16 -46.99
C SER A 14 -5.27 -22.74 -46.97
N VAL A 15 -6.11 -21.74 -47.23
CA VAL A 15 -5.80 -20.34 -46.94
C VAL A 15 -5.94 -20.17 -45.43
N HIS A 16 -4.81 -20.30 -44.72
CA HIS A 16 -4.76 -19.95 -43.30
C HIS A 16 -4.79 -18.42 -43.20
N LEU A 17 -5.97 -17.87 -42.90
CA LEU A 17 -6.12 -16.52 -42.38
C LEU A 17 -5.27 -16.41 -41.11
N GLY A 18 -4.18 -15.66 -41.20
CA GLY A 18 -3.37 -15.30 -40.06
C GLY A 18 -4.22 -14.52 -39.06
N CYS A 19 -4.38 -15.08 -37.86
CA CYS A 19 -4.87 -14.33 -36.71
C CYS A 19 -3.95 -13.12 -36.50
N ALA A 20 -4.51 -11.92 -36.66
CA ALA A 20 -3.88 -10.70 -36.20
C ALA A 20 -3.63 -10.84 -34.69
N GLN A 21 -2.38 -11.03 -34.30
CA GLN A 21 -1.98 -10.94 -32.91
C GLN A 21 -2.20 -9.49 -32.49
N ASN A 22 -3.21 -9.26 -31.63
CA ASN A 22 -3.41 -8.00 -30.93
C ASN A 22 -2.12 -7.66 -30.18
N THR A 23 -1.27 -6.83 -30.80
CA THR A 23 -0.03 -6.36 -30.19
C THR A 23 -0.44 -5.37 -29.11
N VAL A 24 -0.45 -5.81 -27.85
CA VAL A 24 -0.74 -4.93 -26.72
C VAL A 24 0.39 -3.90 -26.65
N ILE A 25 0.09 -2.65 -27.01
CA ILE A 25 1.05 -1.55 -26.89
C ILE A 25 1.26 -1.27 -25.39
N VAL A 26 2.44 -1.66 -24.90
CA VAL A 26 2.83 -1.43 -23.51
C VAL A 26 3.07 0.07 -23.30
N LYS A 27 2.43 0.66 -22.29
CA LYS A 27 2.50 2.10 -22.02
C LYS A 27 3.76 2.45 -21.21
N PRO A 28 4.41 3.61 -21.45
CA PRO A 28 5.54 4.08 -20.64
C PRO A 28 5.24 4.31 -19.15
N THR A 29 3.97 4.24 -18.74
CA THR A 29 3.56 4.31 -17.33
C THR A 29 3.55 2.94 -16.63
N THR A 30 3.99 1.86 -17.31
CA THR A 30 4.11 0.52 -16.71
C THR A 30 5.56 0.02 -16.75
N LEU A 31 5.97 -0.75 -15.74
CA LEU A 31 7.34 -1.29 -15.65
C LEU A 31 7.71 -2.17 -16.86
N ALA A 32 6.73 -2.86 -17.44
CA ALA A 32 6.93 -3.75 -18.59
C ALA A 32 7.39 -3.02 -19.87
N PHE A 33 7.26 -1.69 -19.93
CA PHE A 33 7.78 -0.89 -21.04
C PHE A 33 9.30 -0.76 -21.02
N TYR A 34 9.90 -0.86 -19.82
CA TYR A 34 11.30 -0.59 -19.59
C TYR A 34 12.13 -1.88 -19.62
N PRO A 35 13.37 -1.85 -20.14
CA PRO A 35 14.25 -3.00 -20.12
C PRO A 35 14.75 -3.29 -18.69
N PRO A 36 15.31 -4.49 -18.44
CA PRO A 36 15.55 -4.99 -17.07
C PRO A 36 16.33 -4.06 -16.14
N LEU A 37 17.37 -3.38 -16.62
CA LEU A 37 18.14 -2.47 -15.78
C LEU A 37 17.34 -1.21 -15.40
N TRP A 38 16.54 -0.68 -16.33
CA TRP A 38 15.61 0.41 -16.05
C TRP A 38 14.50 -0.04 -15.09
N THR A 39 14.02 -1.28 -15.20
CA THR A 39 13.07 -1.83 -14.23
C THR A 39 13.66 -1.81 -12.81
N LYS A 40 14.93 -2.21 -12.64
CA LYS A 40 15.62 -2.15 -11.32
C LYS A 40 15.70 -0.72 -10.77
N VAL A 41 16.09 0.24 -11.62
CA VAL A 41 16.13 1.67 -11.24
C VAL A 41 14.74 2.12 -10.77
N LEU A 42 13.69 1.79 -11.52
CA LEU A 42 12.32 2.21 -11.19
C LEU A 42 11.75 1.49 -9.96
N ASP A 43 12.14 0.24 -9.71
CA ASP A 43 11.78 -0.47 -8.48
C ASP A 43 12.49 0.13 -7.25
N GLU A 44 13.77 0.51 -7.36
CA GLU A 44 14.46 1.27 -6.29
C GLU A 44 13.77 2.62 -6.07
N ALA A 45 13.40 3.33 -7.14
CA ALA A 45 12.69 4.61 -7.05
C ALA A 45 11.31 4.48 -6.37
N LYS A 46 10.59 3.39 -6.65
CA LYS A 46 9.34 3.05 -5.96
C LYS A 46 9.55 2.77 -4.47
N ALA A 47 10.63 2.08 -4.12
CA ALA A 47 10.93 1.83 -2.72
C ALA A 47 11.29 3.14 -1.98
N ARG A 48 12.04 4.05 -2.63
CA ARG A 48 12.35 5.39 -2.08
C ARG A 48 11.12 6.28 -1.92
N ILE A 49 10.18 6.30 -2.88
CA ILE A 49 8.97 7.11 -2.72
C ILE A 49 8.08 6.56 -1.59
N ARG A 50 8.02 5.23 -1.40
CA ARG A 50 7.33 4.62 -0.24
C ARG A 50 7.98 5.02 1.08
N LEU A 51 9.32 5.05 1.15
CA LEU A 51 10.06 5.55 2.30
C LEU A 51 9.71 7.03 2.56
N TYR A 52 9.73 7.87 1.53
CA TYR A 52 9.38 9.29 1.64
C TYR A 52 7.96 9.49 2.20
N ILE A 53 6.98 8.72 1.73
CA ILE A 53 5.58 8.76 2.21
C ILE A 53 5.46 8.34 3.66
N ALA A 54 6.21 7.31 4.07
CA ALA A 54 6.17 6.80 5.44
C ALA A 54 6.90 7.72 6.43
N THR A 55 7.82 8.58 5.95
CA THR A 55 8.73 9.38 6.80
C THR A 55 8.45 10.89 6.75
N LYS A 56 7.97 11.42 5.64
CA LYS A 56 7.87 12.87 5.37
C LYS A 56 6.43 13.29 5.13
N GLU A 57 5.92 13.02 3.93
CA GLU A 57 4.64 13.54 3.45
C GLU A 57 3.84 12.42 2.80
N PRO A 58 2.84 11.85 3.52
CA PRO A 58 2.11 10.74 2.98
C PRO A 58 1.16 11.14 1.85
N PHE A 59 0.69 12.39 1.75
CA PHE A 59 -0.38 12.78 0.82
C PHE A 59 0.09 13.81 -0.22
N LEU A 60 0.97 13.38 -1.12
CA LEU A 60 1.39 14.26 -2.22
C LEU A 60 0.24 14.52 -3.20
N ARG A 61 0.05 15.78 -3.58
CA ARG A 61 -0.82 16.16 -4.70
C ARG A 61 -0.12 15.85 -6.02
N LEU A 62 -0.91 15.47 -7.03
CA LEU A 62 -0.41 15.04 -8.33
C LEU A 62 0.54 16.07 -8.97
N GLU A 63 0.13 17.33 -8.97
CA GLU A 63 0.85 18.46 -9.58
C GLU A 63 2.24 18.64 -8.96
N THR A 64 2.33 18.54 -7.63
CA THR A 64 3.59 18.67 -6.89
C THR A 64 4.42 17.38 -6.90
N ALA A 65 3.78 16.21 -7.00
CA ALA A 65 4.48 14.93 -6.93
C ALA A 65 5.25 14.63 -8.22
N VAL A 66 4.57 14.75 -9.38
CA VAL A 66 5.11 14.31 -10.67
C VAL A 66 6.26 15.20 -11.12
N ASP A 67 6.12 16.51 -10.94
CA ASP A 67 7.14 17.49 -11.33
C ASP A 67 8.12 17.83 -10.18
N GLY A 68 7.83 17.39 -8.95
CA GLY A 68 8.71 17.50 -7.78
C GLY A 68 9.28 16.14 -7.35
N GLN A 69 8.93 15.68 -6.15
CA GLN A 69 9.57 14.54 -5.48
C GLN A 69 9.75 13.30 -6.37
N CYS A 70 8.73 12.86 -7.11
CA CYS A 70 8.87 11.67 -7.96
C CYS A 70 9.91 11.87 -9.08
N SER A 71 9.97 13.08 -9.65
CA SER A 71 10.98 13.43 -10.65
C SER A 71 12.38 13.51 -10.06
N GLU A 72 12.53 14.03 -8.85
CA GLU A 72 13.81 14.13 -8.13
C GLU A 72 14.39 12.75 -7.84
N GLU A 73 13.60 11.82 -7.29
CA GLU A 73 14.03 10.44 -7.04
C GLU A 73 14.54 9.74 -8.31
N ILE A 74 13.89 9.98 -9.46
CA ILE A 74 14.32 9.42 -10.75
C ILE A 74 15.64 10.05 -11.19
N ILE A 75 15.80 11.38 -11.07
CA ILE A 75 17.03 12.07 -11.45
C ILE A 75 18.20 11.51 -10.65
N GLU A 76 18.07 11.45 -9.32
CA GLU A 76 19.13 10.99 -8.42
C GLU A 76 19.55 9.55 -8.75
N LEU A 77 18.59 8.66 -8.96
CA LEU A 77 18.90 7.26 -9.29
C LEU A 77 19.53 7.09 -10.67
N VAL A 78 19.09 7.87 -11.66
CA VAL A 78 19.72 7.84 -12.98
C VAL A 78 21.18 8.30 -12.89
N VAL A 79 21.46 9.37 -12.15
CA VAL A 79 22.83 9.86 -11.93
C VAL A 79 23.66 8.81 -11.21
N LYS A 80 23.16 8.25 -10.09
CA LYS A 80 23.84 7.19 -9.34
C LYS A 80 24.24 6.00 -10.23
N TYR A 81 23.31 5.48 -11.03
CA TYR A 81 23.59 4.34 -11.90
C TYR A 81 24.60 4.68 -13.01
N GLN A 82 24.59 5.91 -13.51
CA GLN A 82 25.57 6.37 -14.50
C GLN A 82 26.98 6.48 -13.89
N GLU A 83 27.08 6.99 -12.66
CA GLU A 83 28.34 7.09 -11.91
C GLU A 83 28.92 5.70 -11.57
N ASP A 84 28.05 4.74 -11.23
CA ASP A 84 28.40 3.34 -10.98
C ASP A 84 28.78 2.55 -12.26
N ARG A 85 28.91 3.24 -13.40
CA ARG A 85 29.22 2.66 -14.73
C ARG A 85 28.21 1.60 -15.18
N SER A 86 26.98 1.67 -14.69
CA SER A 86 25.90 0.82 -15.18
C SER A 86 25.40 1.34 -16.53
N GLU A 87 25.42 0.49 -17.57
CA GLU A 87 24.99 0.86 -18.92
C GLU A 87 23.46 0.98 -19.02
N LEU A 88 22.91 2.10 -18.56
CA LEU A 88 21.51 2.44 -18.79
C LEU A 88 21.27 2.67 -20.27
N LYS A 89 20.41 1.84 -20.88
CA LYS A 89 20.04 1.97 -22.29
C LYS A 89 19.53 3.38 -22.58
N ALA A 90 20.11 4.03 -23.60
CA ALA A 90 19.72 5.36 -24.06
C ALA A 90 18.29 5.39 -24.63
N GLY A 91 17.72 6.60 -24.72
CA GLY A 91 16.38 6.83 -25.28
C GLY A 91 15.22 6.64 -24.29
N PHE A 92 15.50 6.30 -23.03
CA PHE A 92 14.46 6.22 -22.00
C PHE A 92 14.38 7.49 -21.15
N TYR A 93 15.52 7.94 -20.64
CA TYR A 93 15.65 9.22 -19.94
C TYR A 93 16.44 10.21 -20.80
N PRO A 94 16.04 11.49 -20.86
CA PRO A 94 14.90 12.11 -20.18
C PRO A 94 13.54 11.93 -20.88
N GLN A 95 13.49 11.27 -22.05
CA GLN A 95 12.29 11.17 -22.90
C GLN A 95 11.01 10.76 -22.17
N TYR A 96 11.07 9.76 -21.27
CA TYR A 96 9.93 9.25 -20.51
C TYR A 96 9.94 9.65 -19.04
N LYS A 97 10.74 10.65 -18.64
CA LYS A 97 10.87 11.11 -17.24
C LYS A 97 9.50 11.33 -16.59
N ARG A 98 8.60 12.05 -17.25
CA ARG A 98 7.25 12.33 -16.71
C ARG A 98 6.43 11.04 -16.55
N SER A 99 6.53 10.10 -17.48
CA SER A 99 5.82 8.81 -17.39
C SER A 99 6.37 7.93 -16.26
N MET A 100 7.68 7.93 -16.06
CA MET A 100 8.32 7.31 -14.90
C MET A 100 7.82 7.95 -13.59
N ALA A 101 7.82 9.28 -13.48
CA ALA A 101 7.36 9.99 -12.28
C ALA A 101 5.88 9.72 -11.98
N TRP A 102 5.04 9.65 -13.02
CA TRP A 102 3.64 9.25 -12.88
C TRP A 102 3.49 7.81 -12.35
N MET A 103 4.39 6.90 -12.74
CA MET A 103 4.40 5.53 -12.23
C MET A 103 4.71 5.50 -10.73
N LEU A 104 5.65 6.32 -10.25
CA LEU A 104 5.96 6.46 -8.83
C LEU A 104 4.77 7.03 -8.06
N PHE A 105 4.11 8.06 -8.60
CA PHE A 105 2.89 8.62 -8.01
C PHE A 105 1.76 7.59 -7.86
N ASN A 106 1.54 6.75 -8.88
CA ASN A 106 0.56 5.66 -8.79
C ASN A 106 0.98 4.57 -7.78
N ASP A 107 2.29 4.39 -7.55
CA ASP A 107 2.78 3.42 -6.58
C ASP A 107 2.42 3.83 -5.14
N MET A 108 2.24 5.13 -4.86
CA MET A 108 1.75 5.63 -3.58
C MET A 108 0.36 5.06 -3.24
N GLN A 109 -0.58 5.13 -4.19
CA GLN A 109 -1.94 4.59 -4.03
C GLN A 109 -1.90 3.07 -3.87
N THR A 110 -0.98 2.43 -4.59
CA THR A 110 -0.74 0.98 -4.48
C THR A 110 -0.26 0.64 -3.08
N PHE A 111 0.65 1.43 -2.51
CA PHE A 111 1.17 1.24 -1.17
C PHE A 111 0.10 1.36 -0.08
N TRP A 112 -0.77 2.38 -0.14
CA TRP A 112 -1.91 2.45 0.81
C TRP A 112 -2.88 1.28 0.62
N SER A 113 -3.11 0.84 -0.61
CA SER A 113 -3.94 -0.33 -0.90
C SER A 113 -3.32 -1.62 -0.35
N GLU A 114 -2.00 -1.76 -0.39
CA GLU A 114 -1.27 -2.87 0.24
C GLU A 114 -1.46 -2.85 1.77
N ILE A 115 -1.32 -1.69 2.42
CA ILE A 115 -1.60 -1.56 3.86
C ILE A 115 -3.06 -1.92 4.17
N LYS A 116 -4.01 -1.40 3.39
CA LYS A 116 -5.44 -1.72 3.56
C LYS A 116 -5.70 -3.22 3.41
N LYS A 117 -5.06 -3.88 2.45
CA LYS A 117 -5.22 -5.32 2.22
C LYS A 117 -4.82 -6.12 3.46
N VAL A 118 -3.71 -5.75 4.11
CA VAL A 118 -3.25 -6.35 5.37
C VAL A 118 -4.22 -6.00 6.50
N ALA A 119 -4.62 -4.73 6.64
CA ALA A 119 -5.53 -4.28 7.67
C ALA A 119 -6.90 -4.98 7.62
N VAL A 120 -7.47 -5.18 6.43
CA VAL A 120 -8.76 -5.87 6.25
C VAL A 120 -8.72 -7.32 6.76
N GLN A 121 -7.56 -7.95 6.78
CA GLN A 121 -7.38 -9.31 7.31
C GLN A 121 -7.23 -9.31 8.84
N ILE A 122 -6.47 -8.34 9.37
CA ILE A 122 -6.10 -8.29 10.80
C ILE A 122 -7.23 -7.70 11.65
N VAL A 123 -7.82 -6.59 11.21
CA VAL A 123 -8.81 -5.81 11.97
C VAL A 123 -9.96 -6.69 12.50
N PRO A 124 -10.60 -7.56 11.70
CA PRO A 124 -11.76 -8.30 12.19
C PRO A 124 -11.42 -9.30 13.30
N ILE A 125 -10.18 -9.82 13.28
CA ILE A 125 -9.66 -10.80 14.23
C ILE A 125 -9.29 -10.10 15.52
N GLU A 126 -8.39 -9.12 15.43
CA GLU A 126 -7.81 -8.42 16.59
C GLU A 126 -8.84 -7.61 17.36
N TYR A 127 -9.81 -7.00 16.66
CA TYR A 127 -10.88 -6.24 17.30
C TYR A 127 -12.14 -7.06 17.58
N ASN A 128 -12.09 -8.38 17.37
CA ASN A 128 -13.21 -9.30 17.57
C ASN A 128 -14.52 -8.80 16.92
N LEU A 129 -14.45 -8.39 15.64
CA LEU A 129 -15.60 -7.92 14.84
C LEU A 129 -16.43 -9.11 14.33
N SER A 130 -16.79 -9.99 15.25
CA SER A 130 -17.68 -11.11 15.03
C SER A 130 -19.01 -10.87 15.75
N ALA A 131 -20.10 -11.36 15.16
CA ALA A 131 -21.39 -11.32 15.83
C ALA A 131 -21.39 -12.27 17.06
N PRO A 132 -22.08 -11.91 18.15
CA PRO A 132 -22.23 -12.81 19.29
C PRO A 132 -23.00 -14.07 18.87
N LYS A 133 -22.72 -15.20 19.54
CA LYS A 133 -23.40 -16.48 19.26
C LYS A 133 -24.92 -16.43 19.48
N SER A 134 -25.39 -15.49 20.27
CA SER A 134 -26.81 -15.24 20.54
C SER A 134 -27.55 -14.55 19.39
N ALA A 135 -26.85 -13.91 18.45
CA ALA A 135 -27.48 -13.27 17.30
C ALA A 135 -27.95 -14.33 16.29
N THR A 136 -29.26 -14.47 16.15
CA THR A 136 -29.89 -15.54 15.36
C THR A 136 -30.19 -15.12 13.93
N THR A 137 -30.47 -13.84 13.71
CA THR A 137 -30.80 -13.32 12.38
C THR A 137 -29.60 -12.64 11.71
N LYS A 138 -29.59 -12.57 10.38
CA LYS A 138 -28.56 -11.83 9.64
C LYS A 138 -28.51 -10.35 10.06
N HIS A 139 -29.67 -9.75 10.31
CA HIS A 139 -29.77 -8.35 10.70
C HIS A 139 -29.15 -8.10 12.08
N GLU A 140 -29.51 -8.90 13.10
CA GLU A 140 -28.91 -8.86 14.44
C GLU A 140 -27.39 -9.02 14.39
N ARG A 141 -26.91 -9.96 13.57
CA ARG A 141 -25.48 -10.20 13.42
C ARG A 141 -24.74 -8.99 12.84
N LEU A 142 -25.30 -8.36 11.81
CA LEU A 142 -24.71 -7.16 11.20
C LEU A 142 -24.73 -5.98 12.18
N ASP A 143 -25.85 -5.73 12.84
CA ASP A 143 -25.98 -4.61 13.76
C ASP A 143 -25.06 -4.75 14.98
N ALA A 144 -24.89 -5.96 15.51
CA ALA A 144 -23.93 -6.21 16.59
C ALA A 144 -22.48 -5.89 16.16
N VAL A 145 -22.10 -6.22 14.93
CA VAL A 145 -20.77 -5.88 14.40
C VAL A 145 -20.62 -4.38 14.18
N LYS A 146 -21.65 -3.70 13.65
CA LYS A 146 -21.64 -2.24 13.50
C LYS A 146 -21.47 -1.54 14.84
N GLN A 147 -22.22 -1.95 15.86
CA GLN A 147 -22.12 -1.40 17.22
C GLN A 147 -20.72 -1.57 17.81
N LYS A 148 -20.09 -2.73 17.62
CA LYS A 148 -18.69 -2.94 18.02
C LYS A 148 -17.74 -1.98 17.31
N ALA A 149 -17.88 -1.81 16.00
CA ALA A 149 -17.06 -0.87 15.23
C ALA A 149 -17.25 0.58 15.70
N THR A 150 -18.49 1.02 15.91
CA THR A 150 -18.80 2.35 16.48
C THR A 150 -18.15 2.52 17.86
N ALA A 151 -18.25 1.52 18.74
CA ALA A 151 -17.64 1.56 20.07
C ALA A 151 -16.10 1.64 20.02
N LEU A 152 -15.46 1.08 18.99
CA LEU A 152 -14.02 1.20 18.77
C LEU A 152 -13.60 2.57 18.22
N LEU A 153 -14.42 3.15 17.35
CA LEU A 153 -14.20 4.48 16.78
C LEU A 153 -14.40 5.59 17.82
N GLU A 154 -15.36 5.41 18.74
CA GLU A 154 -15.64 6.36 19.81
C GLU A 154 -14.38 6.63 20.65
N GLY A 155 -13.97 7.89 20.73
CA GLY A 155 -12.79 8.31 21.50
C GLY A 155 -11.49 7.61 21.06
N ALA A 156 -11.42 7.16 19.79
CA ALA A 156 -10.32 6.43 19.20
C ALA A 156 -9.86 5.21 20.03
N LYS A 157 -10.81 4.50 20.66
CA LYS A 157 -10.53 3.31 21.48
C LYS A 157 -9.78 2.22 20.71
N PHE A 158 -9.92 2.15 19.39
CA PHE A 158 -9.16 1.23 18.54
C PHE A 158 -7.63 1.42 18.61
N LEU A 159 -7.14 2.57 19.08
CA LEU A 159 -5.70 2.79 19.25
C LEU A 159 -5.14 2.16 20.53
N ARG A 160 -5.99 1.84 21.50
CA ARG A 160 -5.58 1.51 22.86
C ARG A 160 -5.09 0.06 22.94
N GLY A 161 -3.89 -0.13 23.47
CA GLY A 161 -3.38 -1.44 23.86
C GLY A 161 -3.91 -1.88 25.21
N GLU A 162 -3.28 -2.93 25.75
CA GLU A 162 -3.61 -3.44 27.09
C GLU A 162 -3.43 -2.38 28.17
N CYS A 163 -4.20 -2.54 29.25
CA CYS A 163 -4.24 -1.61 30.37
C CYS A 163 -3.26 -2.07 31.45
N ASP A 164 -2.12 -1.40 31.53
CA ASP A 164 -1.22 -1.58 32.66
C ASP A 164 -1.74 -0.69 33.79
N SER A 165 -2.23 -1.32 34.87
CA SER A 165 -2.51 -0.65 36.14
C SER A 165 -3.40 0.62 36.08
N LEU A 166 -4.48 0.56 35.29
CA LEU A 166 -5.55 1.58 35.10
C LEU A 166 -5.35 2.58 33.95
N ILE A 167 -4.20 2.57 33.26
CA ILE A 167 -3.95 3.48 32.12
C ILE A 167 -3.66 2.68 30.85
N SER A 168 -4.49 2.85 29.83
CA SER A 168 -4.29 2.20 28.52
C SER A 168 -3.15 2.87 27.75
N SER A 169 -2.26 2.07 27.17
CA SER A 169 -1.23 2.56 26.26
C SER A 169 -1.85 3.01 24.93
N ASN A 170 -1.66 4.26 24.53
CA ASN A 170 -2.15 4.77 23.25
C ASN A 170 -1.27 4.27 22.10
N PHE A 171 -1.88 4.04 20.94
CA PHE A 171 -1.24 3.47 19.74
C PHE A 171 -0.58 2.09 19.93
N ALA A 172 -0.99 1.36 20.96
CA ALA A 172 -0.38 0.09 21.36
C ALA A 172 -1.27 -1.12 21.08
N HIS A 173 -2.38 -0.96 20.35
CA HIS A 173 -3.24 -2.09 20.02
C HIS A 173 -2.47 -3.12 19.15
N PRO A 174 -2.51 -4.43 19.44
CA PRO A 174 -1.78 -5.47 18.70
C PRO A 174 -2.04 -5.46 17.18
N ALA A 175 -3.26 -5.10 16.77
CA ALA A 175 -3.59 -4.86 15.36
C ALA A 175 -2.64 -3.89 14.65
N LEU A 176 -2.24 -2.79 15.30
CA LEU A 176 -1.32 -1.81 14.71
C LEU A 176 0.08 -2.42 14.54
N GLN A 177 0.57 -3.15 15.54
CA GLN A 177 1.82 -3.91 15.46
C GLN A 177 1.81 -4.86 14.27
N ASN A 178 0.80 -5.73 14.22
CA ASN A 178 0.70 -6.78 13.19
C ASN A 178 0.61 -6.18 11.78
N ILE A 179 -0.07 -5.03 11.61
CA ILE A 179 -0.13 -4.31 10.34
C ILE A 179 1.24 -3.68 10.00
N CYS A 180 1.88 -3.00 10.95
CA CYS A 180 3.20 -2.39 10.72
C CYS A 180 4.25 -3.44 10.34
N LEU A 181 4.31 -4.55 11.08
CA LEU A 181 5.20 -5.68 10.76
C LEU A 181 4.86 -6.28 9.40
N GLY A 182 3.59 -6.56 9.13
CA GLY A 182 3.13 -7.19 7.89
C GLY A 182 3.39 -6.35 6.63
N VAL A 183 3.45 -5.03 6.75
CA VAL A 183 3.71 -4.13 5.61
C VAL A 183 5.17 -3.69 5.56
N TYR A 184 5.64 -3.01 6.61
CA TYR A 184 6.92 -2.32 6.59
C TYR A 184 8.09 -3.29 6.72
N TYR A 185 7.88 -4.45 7.35
CA TYR A 185 8.91 -5.45 7.63
C TYR A 185 8.69 -6.78 6.88
N SER A 186 7.90 -6.75 5.81
CA SER A 186 7.70 -7.95 4.97
C SER A 186 9.00 -8.42 4.30
N ASN A 187 9.02 -9.68 3.84
CA ASN A 187 10.13 -10.21 3.04
C ASN A 187 10.15 -9.70 1.58
N SER A 188 9.36 -8.68 1.27
CA SER A 188 9.32 -8.06 -0.06
C SER A 188 10.56 -7.21 -0.30
N VAL A 189 11.06 -7.17 -1.54
CA VAL A 189 12.11 -6.22 -1.96
C VAL A 189 11.69 -4.75 -1.83
N LYS A 190 10.39 -4.49 -1.67
CA LYS A 190 9.80 -3.16 -1.44
C LYS A 190 9.56 -2.87 0.04
N SER A 191 10.00 -3.75 0.94
CA SER A 191 9.90 -3.55 2.38
C SER A 191 10.75 -2.36 2.81
N LEU A 192 10.28 -1.67 3.84
CA LEU A 192 10.98 -0.52 4.38
C LEU A 192 12.10 -0.91 5.35
N ARG A 193 12.13 -2.15 5.87
CA ARG A 193 13.17 -2.64 6.81
C ARG A 193 14.61 -2.54 6.28
N GLN A 194 14.79 -2.45 4.96
CA GLN A 194 16.11 -2.29 4.35
C GLN A 194 16.68 -0.87 4.54
N TYR A 195 15.84 0.11 4.88
CA TYR A 195 16.24 1.49 5.10
C TYR A 195 16.54 1.74 6.58
N VAL A 196 17.60 2.50 6.85
CA VAL A 196 18.11 2.74 8.21
C VAL A 196 17.04 3.34 9.14
N GLU A 197 16.14 4.15 8.59
CA GLU A 197 15.03 4.77 9.31
C GLU A 197 14.05 3.77 9.91
N PHE A 198 13.98 2.55 9.36
CA PHE A 198 13.11 1.47 9.84
C PHE A 198 13.89 0.32 10.50
N GLN A 199 15.22 0.40 10.61
CA GLN A 199 16.00 -0.69 11.23
C GLN A 199 15.91 -0.70 12.76
N HIS A 200 15.60 0.46 13.35
CA HIS A 200 15.65 0.65 14.80
C HIS A 200 14.34 1.17 15.38
N PHE A 201 13.43 1.67 14.55
CA PHE A 201 12.25 2.38 15.03
C PHE A 201 11.11 2.34 14.02
N VAL A 202 9.89 2.01 14.46
CA VAL A 202 8.69 2.27 13.66
C VAL A 202 8.32 3.75 13.76
N LEU A 203 8.56 4.53 12.70
CA LEU A 203 8.30 5.97 12.72
C LEU A 203 6.85 6.32 13.07
N TYR A 204 6.67 7.37 13.87
CA TYR A 204 5.35 7.88 14.27
C TYR A 204 4.43 8.18 13.07
N LYS A 205 4.98 8.78 12.01
CA LYS A 205 4.22 9.07 10.79
C LYS A 205 3.77 7.80 10.06
N ALA A 206 4.60 6.76 10.05
CA ALA A 206 4.23 5.46 9.47
C ALA A 206 3.14 4.78 10.32
N LEU A 207 3.27 4.83 11.65
CA LEU A 207 2.24 4.31 12.55
C LEU A 207 0.91 5.06 12.41
N ALA A 208 0.94 6.39 12.31
CA ALA A 208 -0.26 7.20 12.08
C ALA A 208 -0.93 6.86 10.75
N LEU A 209 -0.17 6.58 9.69
CA LEU A 209 -0.71 6.12 8.41
C LEU A 209 -1.38 4.75 8.53
N ALA A 210 -0.75 3.79 9.21
CA ALA A 210 -1.35 2.48 9.49
C ALA A 210 -2.65 2.62 10.30
N ALA A 211 -2.65 3.46 11.34
CA ALA A 211 -3.81 3.76 12.16
C ALA A 211 -4.95 4.43 11.37
N ALA A 212 -4.64 5.35 10.45
CA ALA A 212 -5.62 5.99 9.58
C ALA A 212 -6.30 4.98 8.65
N ILE A 213 -5.54 3.99 8.16
CA ILE A 213 -6.10 2.91 7.34
C ILE A 213 -6.96 1.96 8.19
N VAL A 214 -6.56 1.64 9.42
CA VAL A 214 -7.41 0.89 10.37
C VAL A 214 -8.72 1.64 10.63
N HIS A 215 -8.65 2.95 10.88
CA HIS A 215 -9.82 3.80 11.04
C HIS A 215 -10.75 3.72 9.82
N SER A 216 -10.21 3.80 8.60
CA SER A 216 -10.99 3.64 7.36
C SER A 216 -11.66 2.26 7.24
N VAL A 217 -10.97 1.19 7.64
CA VAL A 217 -11.55 -0.17 7.67
C VAL A 217 -12.68 -0.23 8.71
N LEU A 218 -12.48 0.32 9.92
CA LEU A 218 -13.49 0.35 10.96
C LEU A 218 -14.74 1.16 10.55
N LEU A 219 -14.58 2.28 9.85
CA LEU A 219 -15.72 3.03 9.27
C LEU A 219 -16.54 2.19 8.29
N THR A 220 -15.87 1.31 7.53
CA THR A 220 -16.55 0.38 6.62
C THR A 220 -17.39 -0.63 7.42
N TYR A 221 -16.84 -1.15 8.52
CA TYR A 221 -17.55 -2.05 9.43
C TYR A 221 -18.70 -1.36 10.17
N GLU A 222 -18.54 -0.12 10.59
CA GLU A 222 -19.62 0.69 11.19
C GLU A 222 -20.78 0.88 10.20
N ARG A 223 -20.48 1.19 8.94
CA ARG A 223 -21.50 1.44 7.91
C ARG A 223 -22.22 0.15 7.49
N HIS A 224 -21.48 -0.95 7.35
CA HIS A 224 -21.99 -2.14 6.67
C HIS A 224 -22.10 -3.39 7.56
N GLY A 225 -21.35 -3.48 8.66
CA GLY A 225 -21.25 -4.66 9.51
C GLY A 225 -20.35 -5.76 8.95
N PHE A 226 -19.63 -5.51 7.85
CA PHE A 226 -18.69 -6.42 7.21
C PHE A 226 -17.68 -5.64 6.35
N SER A 227 -16.56 -6.28 6.01
CA SER A 227 -15.58 -5.70 5.07
C SER A 227 -16.15 -5.66 3.66
N LYS A 228 -16.11 -4.50 3.02
CA LYS A 228 -16.53 -4.30 1.64
C LYS A 228 -15.32 -3.96 0.78
N ALA A 229 -15.27 -4.51 -0.44
CA ALA A 229 -14.24 -4.22 -1.43
C ALA A 229 -14.45 -2.82 -2.02
N GLU A 230 -14.13 -1.78 -1.24
CA GLU A 230 -14.18 -0.38 -1.66
C GLU A 230 -12.76 0.19 -1.76
N SER A 231 -12.54 1.12 -2.69
CA SER A 231 -11.31 1.91 -2.75
C SER A 231 -11.18 2.81 -1.51
N LEU A 232 -9.96 3.20 -1.15
CA LEU A 232 -9.74 4.23 -0.14
C LEU A 232 -10.23 5.59 -0.67
N ASN A 233 -10.99 6.32 0.14
CA ASN A 233 -11.23 7.74 -0.08
C ASN A 233 -10.01 8.50 0.43
N VAL A 234 -9.21 9.07 -0.48
CA VAL A 234 -7.95 9.74 -0.13
C VAL A 234 -8.18 10.96 0.77
N GLY A 235 -9.24 11.73 0.54
CA GLY A 235 -9.56 12.90 1.37
C GLY A 235 -9.92 12.50 2.81
N GLU A 236 -10.79 11.50 2.97
CA GLU A 236 -11.13 10.98 4.31
C GLU A 236 -9.92 10.35 5.03
N LEU A 237 -9.05 9.69 4.26
CA LEU A 237 -7.83 9.08 4.79
C LEU A 237 -6.84 10.15 5.27
N GLU A 238 -6.65 11.21 4.49
CA GLU A 238 -5.80 12.36 4.83
C GLU A 238 -6.32 13.07 6.09
N ASP A 239 -7.62 13.36 6.15
CA ASP A 239 -8.25 13.95 7.34
C ASP A 239 -8.09 13.07 8.58
N SER A 240 -8.26 11.76 8.43
CA SER A 240 -8.04 10.80 9.53
C SER A 240 -6.58 10.79 9.97
N TYR A 241 -5.65 10.77 9.03
CA TYR A 241 -4.22 10.81 9.29
C TYR A 241 -3.82 12.06 10.07
N GLN A 242 -4.25 13.25 9.66
CA GLN A 242 -3.90 14.50 10.34
C GLN A 242 -4.41 14.53 11.79
N ARG A 243 -5.64 14.06 12.03
CA ARG A 243 -6.18 13.93 13.39
C ARG A 243 -5.37 12.94 14.24
N LEU A 244 -4.99 11.80 13.66
CA LEU A 244 -4.21 10.77 14.35
C LEU A 244 -2.78 11.23 14.62
N LEU A 245 -2.18 11.99 13.70
CA LEU A 245 -0.86 12.56 13.90
C LEU A 245 -0.86 13.58 15.04
N ALA A 246 -1.86 14.45 15.13
CA ALA A 246 -2.01 15.37 16.26
C ALA A 246 -2.18 14.64 17.62
N LEU A 247 -2.91 13.52 17.63
CA LEU A 247 -3.00 12.66 18.82
C LEU A 247 -1.65 12.02 19.15
N MET A 248 -0.90 11.57 18.14
CA MET A 248 0.44 11.02 18.30
C MET A 248 1.39 12.03 18.91
N ASP A 249 1.39 13.27 18.43
CA ASP A 249 2.22 14.36 18.96
C ASP A 249 1.90 14.63 20.44
N THR A 250 0.61 14.59 20.80
CA THR A 250 0.18 14.74 22.19
C THR A 250 0.72 13.60 23.07
N VAL A 251 0.67 12.35 22.58
CA VAL A 251 1.21 11.18 23.31
C VAL A 251 2.73 11.24 23.41
N ALA A 252 3.42 11.65 22.35
CA ALA A 252 4.87 11.74 22.30
C ALA A 252 5.43 12.80 23.27
N LEU A 253 4.69 13.90 23.50
CA LEU A 253 5.06 14.97 24.44
C LEU A 253 4.76 14.64 25.90
N ASP A 254 3.96 13.60 26.17
CA ASP A 254 3.63 13.18 27.53
C ASP A 254 4.84 12.50 28.19
N MET A 255 5.16 12.90 29.43
CA MET A 255 6.36 12.43 30.14
C MET A 255 6.33 10.94 30.49
N TYR A 256 5.15 10.33 30.54
CA TYR A 256 4.98 8.91 30.86
C TYR A 256 4.70 8.10 29.59
N HIS A 257 3.76 8.56 28.77
CA HIS A 257 3.32 7.85 27.58
C HIS A 257 4.28 7.96 26.40
N GLY A 258 5.01 9.08 26.26
CA GLY A 258 5.96 9.28 25.17
C GLY A 258 7.09 8.25 25.19
N PRO A 259 7.86 8.13 26.29
CA PRO A 259 8.92 7.12 26.40
C PRO A 259 8.40 5.69 26.23
N LYS A 260 7.22 5.38 26.78
CA LYS A 260 6.59 4.06 26.65
C LYS A 260 6.25 3.74 25.19
N LEU A 261 5.67 4.70 24.46
CA LEU A 261 5.38 4.56 23.04
C LEU A 261 6.68 4.35 22.25
N SER A 262 7.73 5.14 22.50
CA SER A 262 9.01 5.00 21.80
C SER A 262 9.64 3.63 22.01
N ALA A 263 9.75 3.17 23.26
CA ALA A 263 10.32 1.84 23.56
C ALA A 263 9.55 0.72 22.85
N MET A 264 8.22 0.80 22.82
CA MET A 264 7.40 -0.17 22.10
C MET A 264 7.68 -0.16 20.59
N LEU A 265 7.91 1.01 19.98
CA LEU A 265 8.18 1.11 18.55
C LEU A 265 9.60 0.67 18.17
N GLU A 266 10.55 0.76 19.11
CA GLU A 266 11.87 0.12 19.00
C GLU A 266 11.73 -1.40 19.05
N ASP A 267 10.97 -1.93 20.02
CA ASP A 267 10.71 -3.36 20.14
C ASP A 267 10.03 -3.92 18.88
N TRP A 268 9.08 -3.19 18.31
CA TRP A 268 8.41 -3.59 17.06
C TRP A 268 9.39 -3.61 15.88
N ALA A 269 10.27 -2.62 15.77
CA ALA A 269 11.29 -2.64 14.72
C ALA A 269 12.21 -3.86 14.89
N GLN A 270 12.67 -4.13 16.11
CA GLN A 270 13.54 -5.27 16.42
C GLN A 270 12.87 -6.61 16.13
N MET A 271 11.56 -6.74 16.34
CA MET A 271 10.79 -7.93 15.98
C MET A 271 10.65 -8.13 14.46
N GLY A 272 10.64 -7.05 13.67
CA GLY A 272 10.48 -7.09 12.23
C GLY A 272 11.76 -7.31 11.42
N MET A 273 12.91 -7.04 12.02
CA MET A 273 14.24 -7.26 11.43
C MET A 273 14.57 -8.75 11.31
#